data_AF-A0A171DP76-F1
#
_entry.id   AF-A0A171DP76-F1
#
_cell.length_a   1.000
_cell.length_b   1.000
_cell.length_c   1.000
_cell.angle_alpha   90.00
_cell.angle_beta   90.00
_cell.angle_gamma   90.00
#
_symmetry.space_group_name_H-M   'P 1'
#
loop_
_entity.id
_entity.type
_entity.pdbx_description
1 polymer ?
#
loop_
_entity_poly.entity_id
_entity_poly.type
_entity_poly.pdbx_seq_one_letter_code
_entity_poly.pdbx_strand_id
1 'polypeptide(L)'
;MMVPGSRTYFCWQDGLSPQGNIVPINPACAAAVAQSGANSLYNWFSVLRSDGAGRTRGFVPDGELCSGGNPNFTGFNRPSTQWPVTHLTAGRQIQIKYNKWAAHPGWFYLYVTKDGYDPTKPLTWNDLEEQPFDTADHPNSVGSPGTNDAHYYWNATLPSGKSGRHVIYSVWKRSDSAETFYNCSDVVFDGGNGEVTGVGRDSGPDPDPTITPTSTPTDGPASCTASFKTVSTWSGGFQGEVTVSNPGSSALNGWTVKWTLPSGSSLNSVWSASHTVSGSSVTAKNADWNRAVPAGGSTTFGMTGNGAPGSPSLTCTSP
;
A
#
# COMPACT_ATOMS: atom_id res chain seq x y z
N MET A 1 7.57 -1.92 -6.71
CA MET A 1 6.51 -2.71 -6.01
C MET A 1 5.29 -1.82 -5.81
N MET A 2 4.06 -2.34 -5.88
CA MET A 2 2.82 -1.56 -5.69
C MET A 2 2.20 -1.76 -4.31
N VAL A 3 2.25 -2.98 -3.77
CA VAL A 3 1.79 -3.30 -2.42
C VAL A 3 2.80 -4.22 -1.74
N PRO A 4 3.44 -3.79 -0.64
CA PRO A 4 3.55 -2.39 -0.23
C PRO A 4 4.22 -1.54 -1.33
N GLY A 5 3.87 -0.26 -1.44
CA GLY A 5 4.39 0.58 -2.54
C GLY A 5 5.88 0.86 -2.38
N SER A 6 6.63 0.85 -3.49
CA SER A 6 8.06 1.23 -3.46
C SER A 6 8.23 2.74 -3.42
N ARG A 7 9.39 3.22 -2.97
CA ARG A 7 9.75 4.66 -2.98
C ARG A 7 9.45 5.30 -4.32
N THR A 8 9.92 4.71 -5.42
CA THR A 8 9.68 5.22 -6.78
C THR A 8 8.20 5.27 -7.14
N TYR A 9 7.42 4.24 -6.80
CA TYR A 9 5.99 4.17 -7.09
C TYR A 9 5.21 5.21 -6.29
N PHE A 10 5.43 5.30 -4.98
CA PHE A 10 4.76 6.29 -4.14
C PHE A 10 5.17 7.72 -4.48
N CYS A 11 6.44 7.99 -4.81
CA CYS A 11 6.85 9.32 -5.26
C CYS A 11 6.28 9.69 -6.63
N TRP A 12 6.08 8.70 -7.52
CA TRP A 12 5.33 8.92 -8.75
C TRP A 12 3.87 9.28 -8.46
N GLN A 13 3.19 8.54 -7.59
CA GLN A 13 1.81 8.84 -7.18
C GLN A 13 1.69 10.22 -6.50
N ASP A 14 2.66 10.55 -5.66
CA ASP A 14 2.73 11.83 -4.95
C ASP A 14 2.88 13.01 -5.92
N GLY A 15 3.74 12.87 -6.92
CA GLY A 15 4.06 13.96 -7.83
C GLY A 15 3.16 14.08 -9.06
N LEU A 16 2.46 13.03 -9.48
CA LEU A 16 1.74 12.99 -10.75
C LEU A 16 0.57 13.98 -10.77
N SER A 17 0.66 14.99 -11.64
CA SER A 17 -0.43 15.93 -11.91
C SER A 17 -1.38 15.41 -12.99
N PRO A 18 -2.61 15.95 -13.08
CA PRO A 18 -3.54 15.62 -14.17
C PRO A 18 -2.99 15.94 -15.58
N GLN A 19 -1.98 16.81 -15.68
CA GLN A 19 -1.32 17.18 -16.94
C GLN A 19 -0.13 16.25 -17.28
N GLY A 20 0.15 15.23 -16.45
CA GLY A 20 1.24 14.29 -16.65
C GLY A 20 2.61 14.77 -16.19
N ASN A 21 2.70 15.98 -15.62
CA ASN A 21 3.94 16.44 -14.98
C ASN A 21 4.11 15.75 -13.62
N ILE A 22 5.33 15.36 -13.27
CA ILE A 22 5.63 14.76 -11.97
C ILE A 22 6.42 15.75 -11.13
N VAL A 23 5.76 16.34 -10.14
CA VAL A 23 6.34 17.30 -9.18
C VAL A 23 6.00 16.83 -7.77
N PRO A 24 6.89 16.07 -7.11
CA PRO A 24 6.61 15.54 -5.78
C PRO A 24 6.42 16.65 -4.73
N ILE A 25 5.59 16.34 -3.74
CA ILE A 25 5.22 17.21 -2.61
C ILE A 25 5.88 16.69 -1.34
N ASN A 26 5.91 15.36 -1.18
CA ASN A 26 6.62 14.71 -0.08
C ASN A 26 8.10 15.15 -0.09
N PRO A 27 8.65 15.64 1.05
CA PRO A 27 10.01 16.15 1.10
C PRO A 27 11.10 15.14 0.68
N ALA A 28 10.94 13.86 1.05
CA ALA A 28 11.88 12.82 0.65
C ALA A 28 11.80 12.55 -0.86
N CYS A 29 10.58 12.50 -1.42
CA CYS A 29 10.38 12.37 -2.86
C CYS A 29 10.93 13.56 -3.65
N ALA A 30 10.69 14.79 -3.18
CA ALA A 30 11.22 16.00 -3.80
C ALA A 30 12.76 16.01 -3.77
N ALA A 31 13.37 15.63 -2.65
CA ALA A 31 14.83 15.51 -2.53
C ALA A 31 15.40 14.43 -3.45
N ALA A 32 14.70 13.30 -3.61
CA ALA A 32 15.10 12.23 -4.52
C ALA A 32 15.08 12.70 -5.98
N VAL A 33 14.02 13.39 -6.39
CA VAL A 33 13.90 13.95 -7.74
C VAL A 33 14.90 15.08 -7.99
N ALA A 34 15.22 15.90 -6.98
CA ALA A 34 16.26 16.91 -7.11
C ALA A 34 17.65 16.29 -7.43
N GLN A 35 17.89 15.06 -6.97
CA GLN A 35 19.14 14.33 -7.24
C GLN A 35 19.09 13.47 -8.52
N SER A 36 17.97 12.77 -8.77
CA SER A 36 17.84 11.80 -9.87
C SER A 36 17.12 12.34 -11.12
N GLY A 37 16.55 13.53 -11.04
CA GLY A 37 15.70 14.12 -12.08
C GLY A 37 14.32 13.49 -12.16
N ALA A 38 13.35 14.23 -12.72
CA ALA A 38 11.95 13.78 -12.83
C ALA A 38 11.79 12.54 -13.74
N ASN A 39 12.73 12.32 -14.68
CA ASN A 39 12.72 11.14 -15.55
C ASN A 39 12.78 9.81 -14.77
N SER A 40 13.37 9.81 -13.57
CA SER A 40 13.35 8.65 -12.69
C SER A 40 11.92 8.23 -12.29
N LEU A 41 10.99 9.19 -12.15
CA LEU A 41 9.60 8.91 -11.82
C LEU A 41 8.73 8.64 -13.04
N TYR A 42 9.06 9.15 -14.23
CA TYR A 42 8.43 8.69 -15.48
C TYR A 42 8.73 7.21 -15.75
N ASN A 43 9.85 6.72 -15.21
CA ASN A 43 10.29 5.34 -15.33
C ASN A 43 10.34 4.67 -13.94
N TRP A 44 9.37 4.97 -13.07
CA TRP A 44 9.35 4.47 -11.68
C TRP A 44 9.45 2.94 -11.54
N PHE A 45 9.08 2.21 -12.61
CA PHE A 45 9.10 0.76 -12.74
C PHE A 45 10.45 0.18 -13.19
N SER A 46 11.44 0.99 -13.59
CA SER A 46 12.69 0.54 -14.23
C SER A 46 13.94 0.64 -13.35
N VAL A 47 13.79 0.47 -12.03
CA VAL A 47 14.94 0.33 -11.12
C VAL A 47 15.57 -1.05 -11.35
N LEU A 48 16.43 -1.13 -12.36
CA LEU A 48 16.96 -2.39 -12.89
C LEU A 48 18.46 -2.36 -13.10
N ARG A 49 19.03 -3.56 -13.18
CA ARG A 49 20.36 -3.85 -13.69
C ARG A 49 20.25 -4.93 -14.74
N SER A 50 20.63 -4.62 -15.99
CA SER A 50 20.62 -5.59 -17.09
C SER A 50 21.62 -6.74 -16.87
N ASP A 51 22.62 -6.51 -16.03
CA ASP A 51 23.63 -7.49 -15.62
C ASP A 51 23.32 -8.13 -14.25
N GLY A 52 22.14 -7.93 -13.65
CA GLY A 52 21.87 -8.33 -12.27
C GLY A 52 22.02 -9.84 -11.99
N ALA A 53 21.45 -10.69 -12.84
CA ALA A 53 21.36 -12.15 -12.73
C ALA A 53 20.84 -12.65 -11.36
N GLY A 54 20.03 -11.84 -10.67
CA GLY A 54 19.55 -12.09 -9.31
C GLY A 54 20.57 -11.81 -8.21
N ARG A 55 21.74 -11.25 -8.53
CA ARG A 55 22.79 -10.94 -7.56
C ARG A 55 22.36 -9.78 -6.65
N THR A 56 22.79 -9.87 -5.40
CA THR A 56 22.42 -8.95 -4.31
C THR A 56 23.68 -8.49 -3.57
N ARG A 57 24.01 -9.13 -2.44
CA ARG A 57 25.22 -8.89 -1.63
C ARG A 57 26.46 -9.11 -2.48
N GLY A 58 27.43 -8.21 -2.37
CA GLY A 58 28.66 -8.22 -3.17
C GLY A 58 28.49 -7.79 -4.62
N PHE A 59 27.27 -7.42 -5.06
CA PHE A 59 27.00 -6.86 -6.38
C PHE A 59 26.43 -5.45 -6.30
N VAL A 60 25.31 -5.25 -5.59
CA VAL A 60 24.80 -3.90 -5.29
C VAL A 60 25.59 -3.38 -4.08
N PRO A 61 26.24 -2.21 -4.14
CA PRO A 61 26.98 -1.67 -3.01
C PRO A 61 26.07 -1.30 -1.82
N ASP A 62 26.64 -1.29 -0.61
CA ASP A 62 25.97 -0.70 0.56
C ASP A 62 25.63 0.77 0.30
N GLY A 63 24.46 1.20 0.77
CA GLY A 63 23.93 2.54 0.47
C GLY A 63 23.34 2.68 -0.94
N GLU A 64 23.38 1.65 -1.79
CA GLU A 64 22.82 1.69 -3.15
C GLU A 64 21.66 0.72 -3.39
N LEU A 65 21.14 0.09 -2.33
CA LEU A 65 20.13 -0.95 -2.43
C LEU A 65 18.87 -0.46 -3.14
N CYS A 66 18.35 0.72 -2.76
CA CYS A 66 17.09 1.26 -3.26
C CYS A 66 17.16 1.78 -4.70
N SER A 67 18.35 2.00 -5.24
CA SER A 67 18.60 2.23 -6.67
C SER A 67 19.01 0.96 -7.41
N GLY A 68 19.26 -0.16 -6.72
CA GLY A 68 19.86 -1.35 -7.30
C GLY A 68 21.25 -1.11 -7.89
N GLY A 69 21.97 -0.07 -7.43
CA GLY A 69 23.20 0.41 -8.06
C GLY A 69 23.00 1.00 -9.46
N ASN A 70 21.78 1.45 -9.79
CA ASN A 70 21.48 2.16 -11.02
C ASN A 70 21.69 3.68 -10.83
N PRO A 71 22.54 4.34 -11.64
CA PRO A 71 22.88 5.76 -11.45
C PRO A 71 21.68 6.70 -11.63
N ASN A 72 20.65 6.30 -12.39
CA ASN A 72 19.46 7.11 -12.63
C ASN A 72 18.53 7.19 -11.41
N PHE A 73 18.76 6.38 -10.37
CA PHE A 73 17.87 6.28 -9.20
C PHE A 73 18.59 6.55 -7.87
N THR A 74 19.78 7.13 -7.88
CA THR A 74 20.59 7.35 -6.66
C THR A 74 19.90 8.22 -5.60
N GLY A 75 19.00 9.12 -5.98
CA GLY A 75 18.18 9.91 -5.06
C GLY A 75 17.26 9.08 -4.16
N PHE A 76 16.90 7.87 -4.58
CA PHE A 76 16.06 6.96 -3.81
C PHE A 76 16.82 6.19 -2.73
N ASN A 77 18.14 6.30 -2.66
CA ASN A 77 18.96 5.73 -1.59
C ASN A 77 19.01 6.61 -0.34
N ARG A 78 18.53 7.86 -0.42
CA ARG A 78 18.69 8.84 0.66
C ARG A 78 18.06 8.33 1.97
N PRO A 79 18.79 8.41 3.09
CA PRO A 79 18.20 8.19 4.40
C PRO A 79 17.17 9.29 4.70
N SER A 80 15.99 8.90 5.15
CA SER A 80 14.94 9.82 5.55
C SER A 80 13.86 9.09 6.34
N THR A 81 13.32 9.76 7.36
CA THR A 81 12.09 9.35 8.05
C THR A 81 10.83 9.82 7.33
N GLN A 82 10.97 10.63 6.26
CA GLN A 82 9.87 11.28 5.56
C GLN A 82 9.41 10.52 4.31
N TRP A 83 10.05 9.40 3.96
CA TRP A 83 9.56 8.56 2.86
C TRP A 83 8.09 8.16 3.11
N PRO A 84 7.24 8.13 2.07
CA PRO A 84 5.90 7.60 2.19
C PRO A 84 5.92 6.16 2.66
N VAL A 85 5.02 5.77 3.57
CA VAL A 85 5.01 4.44 4.19
C VAL A 85 3.69 3.72 4.00
N THR A 86 3.76 2.39 3.95
CA THR A 86 2.60 1.51 4.16
C THR A 86 2.53 1.06 5.62
N HIS A 87 1.38 1.23 6.27
CA HIS A 87 1.10 0.78 7.63
C HIS A 87 0.69 -0.70 7.64
N LEU A 88 1.36 -1.52 8.44
CA LEU A 88 1.25 -2.99 8.39
C LEU A 88 1.14 -3.61 9.78
N THR A 89 0.61 -4.83 9.81
CA THR A 89 0.56 -5.69 10.99
C THR A 89 1.55 -6.83 10.82
N ALA A 90 2.52 -6.97 11.74
CA ALA A 90 3.49 -8.06 11.71
C ALA A 90 2.79 -9.42 11.82
N GLY A 91 3.32 -10.45 11.14
CA GLY A 91 2.72 -11.80 11.12
C GLY A 91 1.46 -11.95 10.27
N ARG A 92 0.90 -10.86 9.73
CA ARG A 92 -0.32 -10.92 8.92
C ARG A 92 -0.03 -11.34 7.48
N GLN A 93 -0.95 -12.10 6.89
CA GLN A 93 -0.94 -12.34 5.45
C GLN A 93 -1.45 -11.13 4.69
N ILE A 94 -0.69 -10.69 3.69
CA ILE A 94 -1.07 -9.63 2.75
C ILE A 94 -0.97 -10.13 1.32
N GLN A 95 -1.72 -9.50 0.41
CA GLN A 95 -1.54 -9.72 -1.02
C GLN A 95 -0.47 -8.76 -1.54
N ILE A 96 0.66 -9.29 -1.99
CA ILE A 96 1.70 -8.53 -2.67
C ILE A 96 1.22 -8.18 -4.07
N LYS A 97 1.53 -6.96 -4.51
CA LYS A 97 1.31 -6.52 -5.89
C LYS A 97 2.59 -5.93 -6.44
N TYR A 98 3.03 -6.44 -7.58
CA TYR A 98 4.24 -5.97 -8.25
C TYR A 98 3.91 -5.62 -9.71
N ASN A 99 4.06 -4.35 -10.08
CA ASN A 99 3.71 -3.87 -11.41
C ASN A 99 4.49 -4.62 -12.52
N LYS A 100 3.80 -4.96 -13.61
CA LYS A 100 4.35 -5.62 -14.78
C LYS A 100 4.31 -4.73 -16.02
N TRP A 101 4.82 -3.50 -15.92
CA TRP A 101 4.87 -2.52 -17.01
C TRP A 101 5.34 -3.16 -18.31
N ALA A 102 6.44 -3.90 -18.25
CA ALA A 102 6.77 -4.95 -19.20
C ALA A 102 6.71 -6.29 -18.46
N ALA A 103 5.94 -7.24 -18.97
CA ALA A 103 5.79 -8.55 -18.34
C ALA A 103 6.96 -9.48 -18.71
N HIS A 104 7.59 -10.08 -17.70
CA HIS A 104 8.63 -11.09 -17.86
C HIS A 104 8.46 -12.24 -16.84
N PRO A 105 8.81 -13.47 -17.18
CA PRO A 105 8.81 -14.58 -16.23
C PRO A 105 9.96 -14.43 -15.22
N GLY A 106 9.82 -14.98 -14.02
CA GLY A 106 10.90 -14.96 -13.04
C GLY A 106 10.48 -15.23 -11.59
N TRP A 107 11.43 -15.02 -10.70
CA TRP A 107 11.29 -15.18 -9.26
C TRP A 107 11.33 -13.83 -8.55
N PHE A 108 10.52 -13.70 -7.50
CA PHE A 108 10.50 -12.55 -6.61
C PHE A 108 11.00 -12.97 -5.23
N TYR A 109 11.90 -12.18 -4.65
CA TYR A 109 12.43 -12.38 -3.31
C TYR A 109 12.18 -11.12 -2.49
N LEU A 110 11.53 -11.27 -1.33
CA LEU A 110 11.24 -10.16 -0.43
C LEU A 110 12.05 -10.30 0.87
N TYR A 111 12.89 -9.32 1.14
CA TYR A 111 13.66 -9.19 2.37
C TYR A 111 13.06 -8.08 3.22
N VAL A 112 13.37 -8.08 4.51
CA VAL A 112 13.00 -6.99 5.44
C VAL A 112 14.23 -6.55 6.21
N THR A 113 14.25 -5.32 6.68
CA THR A 113 15.28 -4.88 7.62
C THR A 113 15.16 -5.58 8.98
N LYS A 114 16.29 -5.79 9.64
CA LYS A 114 16.42 -6.26 11.03
C LYS A 114 15.82 -5.24 12.01
N ASP A 115 15.53 -5.72 13.20
CA ASP A 115 15.07 -4.86 14.29
C ASP A 115 16.18 -3.89 14.71
N GLY A 116 15.81 -2.66 15.06
CA GLY A 116 16.77 -1.58 15.33
C GLY A 116 17.30 -0.87 14.07
N TYR A 117 16.75 -1.15 12.88
CA TYR A 117 17.01 -0.38 11.66
C TYR A 117 16.77 1.12 11.90
N ASP A 118 17.73 1.93 11.46
CA ASP A 118 17.72 3.38 11.60
C ASP A 118 17.51 4.05 10.23
N PRO A 119 16.31 4.58 9.93
CA PRO A 119 16.02 5.19 8.63
C PRO A 119 16.78 6.51 8.38
N THR A 120 17.51 7.02 9.38
CA THR A 120 18.37 8.20 9.23
C THR A 120 19.77 7.86 8.72
N LYS A 121 20.08 6.57 8.55
CA LYS A 121 21.35 6.07 8.01
C LYS A 121 21.17 5.42 6.64
N PRO A 122 22.20 5.45 5.77
CA PRO A 122 22.15 4.73 4.51
C PRO A 122 21.85 3.24 4.73
N LEU A 123 20.90 2.70 3.97
CA LEU A 123 20.54 1.28 4.05
C LEU A 123 21.69 0.42 3.51
N THR A 124 22.14 -0.54 4.28
CA THR A 124 23.21 -1.49 3.94
C THR A 124 22.67 -2.91 3.90
N TRP A 125 23.44 -3.83 3.33
CA TRP A 125 23.13 -5.26 3.38
C TRP A 125 23.10 -5.80 4.82
N ASN A 126 23.90 -5.24 5.72
CA ASN A 126 23.92 -5.68 7.13
C ASN A 126 22.63 -5.34 7.87
N ASP A 127 21.87 -4.35 7.38
CA ASP A 127 20.56 -3.97 7.91
C ASP A 127 19.43 -4.92 7.47
N LEU A 128 19.63 -5.70 6.40
CA LEU A 128 18.63 -6.68 5.93
C LEU A 128 18.81 -8.04 6.61
N GLU A 129 17.69 -8.71 6.90
CA GLU A 129 17.67 -10.13 7.22
C GLU A 129 18.40 -10.92 6.13
N GLU A 130 19.09 -11.99 6.52
CA GLU A 130 19.94 -12.74 5.59
C GLU A 130 19.12 -13.48 4.53
N GLN A 131 17.98 -14.03 4.93
CA GLN A 131 17.06 -14.75 4.07
C GLN A 131 15.84 -13.89 3.70
N PRO A 132 15.28 -14.06 2.50
CA PRO A 132 14.00 -13.47 2.19
C PRO A 132 12.92 -14.09 3.10
N PHE A 133 11.98 -13.27 3.59
CA PHE A 133 10.85 -13.76 4.36
C PHE A 133 9.77 -14.37 3.46
N ASP A 134 9.78 -14.02 2.17
CA ASP A 134 8.82 -14.51 1.18
C ASP A 134 9.48 -14.63 -0.19
N THR A 135 9.09 -15.68 -0.92
CA THR A 135 9.58 -15.95 -2.28
C THR A 135 8.40 -16.37 -3.16
N ALA A 136 8.30 -15.80 -4.36
CA ALA A 136 7.30 -16.19 -5.35
C ALA A 136 7.96 -16.70 -6.63
N ASP A 137 7.49 -17.85 -7.10
CA ASP A 137 7.93 -18.49 -8.33
C ASP A 137 6.88 -18.27 -9.43
N HIS A 138 7.21 -17.49 -10.45
CA HIS A 138 6.34 -17.18 -11.59
C HIS A 138 4.87 -16.90 -11.18
N PRO A 139 4.61 -15.91 -10.30
CA PRO A 139 3.28 -15.66 -9.77
C PRO A 139 2.25 -15.33 -10.84
N ASN A 140 0.98 -15.56 -10.52
CA ASN A 140 -0.14 -15.13 -11.35
C ASN A 140 -0.12 -13.62 -11.58
N SER A 141 -0.75 -13.17 -12.67
CA SER A 141 -0.82 -11.75 -13.00
C SER A 141 -2.17 -11.35 -13.58
N VAL A 142 -2.47 -10.06 -13.51
CA VAL A 142 -3.69 -9.44 -14.03
C VAL A 142 -3.37 -8.13 -14.74
N GLY A 143 -4.23 -7.71 -15.66
CA GLY A 143 -4.05 -6.49 -16.44
C GLY A 143 -3.09 -6.67 -17.62
N SER A 144 -3.16 -5.74 -18.56
CA SER A 144 -2.35 -5.72 -19.78
C SER A 144 -1.02 -4.98 -19.54
N PRO A 145 0.14 -5.50 -19.98
CA PRO A 145 1.41 -4.77 -19.92
C PRO A 145 1.30 -3.36 -20.53
N GLY A 146 2.11 -2.42 -20.01
CA GLY A 146 2.08 -1.01 -20.37
C GLY A 146 1.02 -0.17 -19.66
N THR A 147 0.34 -0.75 -18.66
CA THR A 147 -0.67 -0.05 -17.85
C THR A 147 -0.23 0.06 -16.39
N ASN A 148 -0.69 1.11 -15.71
CA ASN A 148 -0.36 1.34 -14.29
C ASN A 148 -0.94 0.26 -13.37
N ASP A 149 -2.07 -0.35 -13.75
CA ASP A 149 -2.78 -1.32 -12.93
C ASP A 149 -2.36 -2.78 -13.19
N ALA A 150 -1.53 -3.04 -14.21
CA ALA A 150 -1.08 -4.39 -14.50
C ALA A 150 -0.03 -4.85 -13.49
N HIS A 151 -0.27 -5.99 -12.85
CA HIS A 151 0.62 -6.50 -11.82
C HIS A 151 0.63 -8.03 -11.71
N TYR A 152 1.74 -8.56 -11.19
CA TYR A 152 1.81 -9.86 -10.54
C TYR A 152 1.21 -9.77 -9.14
N TYR A 153 0.61 -10.86 -8.66
CA TYR A 153 0.09 -10.93 -7.29
C TYR A 153 0.26 -12.32 -6.69
N TRP A 154 0.48 -12.35 -5.38
CA TRP A 154 0.53 -13.55 -4.56
C TRP A 154 0.28 -13.17 -3.09
N ASN A 155 0.01 -14.15 -2.24
CA ASN A 155 -0.12 -13.92 -0.81
C ASN A 155 1.23 -14.17 -0.13
N ALA A 156 1.65 -13.24 0.72
CA ALA A 156 2.86 -13.35 1.55
C ALA A 156 2.49 -13.18 3.02
N THR A 157 3.11 -13.95 3.90
CA THR A 157 3.00 -13.75 5.35
C THR A 157 4.09 -12.79 5.79
N LEU A 158 3.71 -11.64 6.34
CA LEU A 158 4.68 -10.68 6.87
C LEU A 158 5.46 -11.29 8.04
N PRO A 159 6.74 -10.93 8.24
CA PRO A 159 7.51 -11.39 9.39
C PRO A 159 6.81 -11.05 10.70
N SER A 160 6.74 -11.99 11.63
CA SER A 160 6.28 -11.75 12.99
C SER A 160 7.33 -10.97 13.80
N GLY A 161 6.92 -10.30 14.88
CA GLY A 161 7.83 -9.65 15.82
C GLY A 161 8.41 -8.31 15.35
N LYS A 162 8.11 -7.85 14.13
CA LYS A 162 8.50 -6.53 13.65
C LYS A 162 7.66 -5.43 14.30
N SER A 163 8.28 -4.29 14.57
CA SER A 163 7.60 -3.09 15.10
C SER A 163 8.27 -1.82 14.60
N GLY A 164 7.51 -0.74 14.44
CA GLY A 164 8.05 0.53 13.97
C GLY A 164 8.49 0.50 12.50
N ARG A 165 9.36 1.43 12.11
CA ARG A 165 9.74 1.64 10.70
C ARG A 165 10.72 0.58 10.22
N HIS A 166 10.44 0.03 9.04
CA HIS A 166 11.28 -0.93 8.34
C HIS A 166 11.29 -0.65 6.83
N VAL A 167 12.19 -1.32 6.11
CA VAL A 167 12.18 -1.38 4.65
C VAL A 167 11.95 -2.82 4.22
N ILE A 168 10.97 -3.03 3.34
CA ILE A 168 10.86 -4.25 2.56
C ILE A 168 11.65 -4.07 1.27
N TYR A 169 12.63 -4.93 1.04
CA TYR A 169 13.48 -4.91 -0.13
C TYR A 169 13.08 -6.03 -1.08
N SER A 170 12.76 -5.67 -2.32
CA SER A 170 12.30 -6.63 -3.34
C SER A 170 13.36 -6.82 -4.42
N VAL A 171 13.54 -8.08 -4.84
CA VAL A 171 14.39 -8.49 -5.96
C VAL A 171 13.56 -9.31 -6.93
N TRP A 172 13.39 -8.82 -8.16
CA TRP A 172 12.77 -9.59 -9.24
C TRP A 172 13.84 -10.07 -10.21
N LYS A 173 14.17 -11.36 -10.12
CA LYS A 173 15.11 -12.04 -11.01
C LYS A 173 14.35 -12.64 -12.18
N ARG A 174 14.63 -12.15 -13.39
CA ARG A 174 14.05 -12.73 -14.61
C ARG A 174 14.59 -14.14 -14.87
N SER A 175 13.75 -15.01 -15.41
CA SER A 175 14.15 -16.36 -15.85
C SER A 175 14.57 -16.41 -17.33
N ASP A 176 14.27 -15.35 -18.09
CA ASP A 176 14.52 -15.21 -19.52
C ASP A 176 15.66 -14.22 -19.86
N SER A 177 16.32 -13.63 -18.85
CA SER A 177 17.37 -12.62 -19.01
C SER A 177 18.24 -12.52 -17.75
N ALA A 178 19.43 -11.91 -17.88
CA ALA A 178 20.21 -11.48 -16.73
C ALA A 178 19.64 -10.21 -16.06
N GLU A 179 18.65 -9.55 -16.65
CA GLU A 179 18.09 -8.35 -16.04
C GLU A 179 17.39 -8.65 -14.69
N THR A 180 17.63 -7.79 -13.70
CA THR A 180 17.06 -7.90 -12.36
C THR A 180 16.54 -6.53 -11.91
N PHE A 181 15.35 -6.50 -11.29
CA PHE A 181 14.76 -5.28 -10.74
C PHE A 181 14.88 -5.27 -9.22
N TYR A 182 15.11 -4.09 -8.65
CA TYR A 182 15.33 -3.89 -7.22
C TYR A 182 14.45 -2.75 -6.71
N ASN A 183 13.78 -2.90 -5.57
CA ASN A 183 13.04 -1.77 -4.98
C ASN A 183 13.07 -1.81 -3.47
N CYS A 184 13.02 -0.63 -2.86
CA CYS A 184 12.72 -0.43 -1.45
C CYS A 184 11.27 0.05 -1.27
N SER A 185 10.57 -0.53 -0.29
CA SER A 185 9.27 -0.10 0.20
C SER A 185 9.38 0.21 1.67
N ASP A 186 9.21 1.48 2.04
CA ASP A 186 9.19 1.90 3.44
C ASP A 186 7.84 1.50 4.05
N VAL A 187 7.90 0.86 5.21
CA VAL A 187 6.73 0.36 5.94
C VAL A 187 6.85 0.72 7.41
N VAL A 188 5.72 0.70 8.11
CA VAL A 188 5.67 0.78 9.56
C VAL A 188 4.81 -0.36 10.11
N PHE A 189 5.37 -1.13 11.04
CA PHE A 189 4.66 -2.19 11.74
C PHE A 189 4.04 -1.64 13.03
N ASP A 190 2.84 -1.12 12.91
CA ASP A 190 2.08 -0.43 13.96
C ASP A 190 0.65 -0.98 14.15
N GLY A 191 0.31 -2.08 13.46
CA GLY A 191 -1.02 -2.67 13.47
C GLY A 191 -1.91 -2.21 12.32
N GLY A 192 -1.37 -1.49 11.34
CA GLY A 192 -2.07 -1.12 10.11
C GLY A 192 -2.43 -2.31 9.21
N ASN A 193 -3.30 -2.03 8.24
CA ASN A 193 -3.90 -2.98 7.30
C ASN A 193 -3.58 -2.66 5.84
N GLY A 194 -2.56 -1.84 5.58
CA GLY A 194 -2.16 -1.40 4.24
C GLY A 194 -2.46 0.08 3.96
N GLU A 195 -2.81 0.87 4.97
CA GLU A 195 -2.98 2.31 4.84
C GLU A 195 -1.66 2.96 4.40
N VAL A 196 -1.73 4.05 3.64
CA VAL A 196 -0.56 4.75 3.12
C VAL A 196 -0.56 6.18 3.65
N THR A 197 0.58 6.62 4.18
CA THR A 197 0.80 8.03 4.58
C THR A 197 2.01 8.61 3.87
N GLY A 198 2.02 9.94 3.74
CA GLY A 198 3.10 10.68 3.08
C GLY A 198 3.00 10.75 1.55
N VAL A 199 1.85 10.42 0.95
CA VAL A 199 1.54 10.61 -0.49
C VAL A 199 0.39 11.62 -0.62
N GLY A 200 0.54 12.70 -1.40
CA GLY A 200 -0.58 13.52 -1.89
C GLY A 200 -0.48 15.05 -1.75
N ARG A 201 -1.40 15.76 -2.44
CA ARG A 201 -1.60 17.24 -2.47
C ARG A 201 -2.54 17.78 -1.39
N ASP A 202 -3.05 16.91 -0.51
CA ASP A 202 -4.14 17.26 0.40
C ASP A 202 -3.67 17.44 1.86
N SER A 203 -2.46 18.00 2.05
CA SER A 203 -2.11 18.58 3.36
C SER A 203 -2.74 19.96 3.47
N GLY A 204 -4.01 20.00 3.87
CA GLY A 204 -4.45 21.07 4.77
C GLY A 204 -3.52 21.10 5.99
N PRO A 205 -3.39 22.24 6.70
CA PRO A 205 -2.42 22.37 7.78
C PRO A 205 -2.64 21.26 8.81
N ASP A 206 -1.57 20.54 9.05
CA ASP A 206 -1.37 19.61 10.15
C ASP A 206 -1.84 20.27 11.46
N PRO A 207 -2.81 19.71 12.21
CA PRO A 207 -2.86 19.99 13.63
C PRO A 207 -1.70 19.22 14.27
N ASP A 208 -0.68 19.98 14.67
CA ASP A 208 0.29 19.73 15.75
C ASP A 208 -0.05 18.49 16.63
N PRO A 209 0.91 17.61 16.97
CA PRO A 209 0.62 16.31 17.54
C PRO A 209 0.03 16.49 18.93
N THR A 210 -1.30 16.46 19.00
CA THR A 210 -2.00 16.36 20.27
C THR A 210 -1.85 14.92 20.72
N ILE A 211 -1.08 14.72 21.79
CA ILE A 211 -0.95 13.44 22.49
C ILE A 211 -2.35 13.08 23.02
N THR A 212 -3.08 12.25 22.28
CA THR A 212 -4.34 11.65 22.76
C THR A 212 -3.99 10.38 23.54
N PRO A 213 -4.50 10.19 24.77
CA PRO A 213 -3.95 9.24 25.73
C PRO A 213 -4.10 7.79 25.30
N THR A 214 -3.12 6.98 25.70
CA THR A 214 -3.13 5.53 25.73
C THR A 214 -4.52 5.01 26.15
N SER A 215 -5.28 4.44 25.21
CA SER A 215 -6.37 3.54 25.55
C SER A 215 -5.73 2.23 26.03
N THR A 216 -5.77 2.04 27.34
CA THR A 216 -5.63 0.72 27.96
C THR A 216 -6.53 -0.29 27.23
N PRO A 217 -6.01 -1.43 26.75
CA PRO A 217 -6.85 -2.43 26.10
C PRO A 217 -7.73 -3.07 27.18
N THR A 218 -9.03 -2.84 27.09
CA THR A 218 -10.03 -3.55 27.90
C THR A 218 -11.01 -4.21 26.92
N ASP A 219 -10.96 -5.54 26.90
CA ASP A 219 -11.96 -6.53 26.49
C ASP A 219 -12.42 -6.66 25.02
N GLY A 220 -11.95 -7.75 24.37
CA GLY A 220 -12.64 -8.49 23.29
C GLY A 220 -12.21 -8.17 21.85
N PRO A 221 -11.99 -9.18 20.97
CA PRO A 221 -11.67 -8.92 19.56
C PRO A 221 -12.87 -8.31 18.83
N ALA A 222 -12.68 -7.17 18.18
CA ALA A 222 -13.69 -6.57 17.30
C ALA A 222 -14.07 -7.56 16.19
N SER A 223 -15.31 -8.05 16.21
CA SER A 223 -15.79 -9.12 15.32
C SER A 223 -16.14 -8.67 13.91
N CYS A 224 -16.29 -7.36 13.68
CA CYS A 224 -16.55 -6.81 12.35
C CYS A 224 -15.64 -5.61 12.03
N THR A 225 -15.06 -5.60 10.84
CA THR A 225 -14.32 -4.46 10.28
C THR A 225 -14.82 -4.12 8.89
N ALA A 226 -14.60 -2.88 8.44
CA ALA A 226 -14.98 -2.45 7.09
C ALA A 226 -13.90 -1.56 6.47
N SER A 227 -13.67 -1.71 5.16
CA SER A 227 -12.72 -0.89 4.38
C SER A 227 -13.37 -0.38 3.09
N PHE A 228 -12.96 0.81 2.65
CA PHE A 228 -13.47 1.46 1.43
C PHE A 228 -12.42 1.44 0.33
N LYS A 229 -12.86 1.23 -0.91
CA LYS A 229 -12.05 1.36 -2.11
C LYS A 229 -12.83 2.09 -3.19
N THR A 230 -12.22 3.10 -3.80
CA THR A 230 -12.73 3.70 -5.04
C THR A 230 -12.53 2.72 -6.20
N VAL A 231 -13.61 2.38 -6.90
CA VAL A 231 -13.59 1.48 -8.06
C VAL A 231 -13.38 2.28 -9.35
N SER A 232 -14.07 3.41 -9.50
CA SER A 232 -13.92 4.30 -10.65
C SER A 232 -14.38 5.72 -10.31
N THR A 233 -13.95 6.68 -11.13
CA THR A 233 -14.35 8.09 -11.02
C THR A 233 -14.74 8.62 -12.39
N TRP A 234 -15.63 9.62 -12.41
CA TRP A 234 -15.98 10.39 -13.59
C TRP A 234 -16.18 11.86 -13.19
N SER A 235 -16.35 12.73 -14.19
CA SER A 235 -16.62 14.14 -13.94
C SER A 235 -17.89 14.29 -13.09
N GLY A 236 -17.72 14.70 -11.83
CA GLY A 236 -18.81 14.94 -10.89
C GLY A 236 -19.25 13.73 -10.06
N GLY A 237 -18.63 12.55 -10.18
CA GLY A 237 -19.02 11.41 -9.34
C GLY A 237 -18.03 10.25 -9.31
N PHE A 238 -18.36 9.24 -8.51
CA PHE A 238 -17.53 8.07 -8.28
C PHE A 238 -18.34 6.81 -8.00
N GLN A 239 -17.70 5.66 -8.23
CA GLN A 239 -18.12 4.37 -7.75
C GLN A 239 -17.15 3.88 -6.67
N GLY A 240 -17.70 3.39 -5.57
CA GLY A 240 -16.94 2.83 -4.47
C GLY A 240 -17.44 1.45 -4.06
N GLU A 241 -16.55 0.69 -3.45
CA GLU A 241 -16.80 -0.64 -2.89
C GLU A 241 -16.38 -0.65 -1.42
N VAL A 242 -17.24 -1.21 -0.57
CA VAL A 242 -16.94 -1.44 0.84
C VAL A 242 -16.80 -2.93 1.08
N THR A 243 -15.70 -3.35 1.67
CA THR A 243 -15.48 -4.73 2.12
C THR A 243 -15.72 -4.83 3.61
N VAL A 244 -16.67 -5.68 4.01
CA VAL A 244 -16.94 -6.05 5.40
C VAL A 244 -16.21 -7.34 5.70
N SER A 245 -15.37 -7.37 6.73
CA SER A 245 -14.57 -8.53 7.12
C SER A 245 -14.90 -8.98 8.54
N ASN A 246 -14.85 -10.29 8.76
CA ASN A 246 -14.99 -10.92 10.07
C ASN A 246 -13.62 -11.49 10.50
N PRO A 247 -12.79 -10.71 11.21
CA PRO A 247 -11.54 -11.22 11.76
C PRO A 247 -11.74 -12.09 13.01
N GLY A 248 -12.97 -12.22 13.52
CA GLY A 248 -13.30 -13.00 14.70
C GLY A 248 -13.32 -14.51 14.43
N SER A 249 -13.48 -15.28 15.52
CA SER A 249 -13.56 -16.74 15.51
C SER A 249 -14.98 -17.31 15.36
N SER A 250 -16.01 -16.45 15.38
CA SER A 250 -17.42 -16.82 15.22
C SER A 250 -18.01 -16.11 14.02
N ALA A 251 -18.97 -16.74 13.33
CA ALA A 251 -19.65 -16.11 12.19
C ALA A 251 -20.43 -14.87 12.64
N LEU A 252 -20.37 -13.79 11.84
CA LEU A 252 -21.29 -12.67 11.97
C LEU A 252 -22.68 -13.11 11.52
N ASN A 253 -23.72 -12.64 12.21
CA ASN A 253 -25.12 -12.88 11.83
C ASN A 253 -25.82 -11.61 11.33
N GLY A 254 -25.07 -10.53 11.16
CA GLY A 254 -25.47 -9.25 10.61
C GLY A 254 -24.31 -8.28 10.70
N TRP A 255 -24.38 -7.20 9.92
CA TRP A 255 -23.38 -6.14 9.99
C TRP A 255 -24.03 -4.79 9.68
N THR A 256 -23.53 -3.77 10.37
CA THR A 256 -23.87 -2.37 10.13
C THR A 256 -22.59 -1.60 9.97
N VAL A 257 -22.43 -0.94 8.82
CA VAL A 257 -21.29 -0.08 8.51
C VAL A 257 -21.73 1.38 8.59
N LYS A 258 -20.95 2.23 9.25
CA LYS A 258 -21.21 3.68 9.30
C LYS A 258 -20.00 4.47 8.86
N TRP A 259 -20.26 5.54 8.12
CA TRP A 259 -19.24 6.52 7.72
C TRP A 259 -19.84 7.91 7.54
N THR A 260 -18.97 8.88 7.32
CA THR A 260 -19.34 10.26 6.98
C THR A 260 -18.90 10.57 5.56
N LEU A 261 -19.80 11.14 4.76
CA LEU A 261 -19.50 11.61 3.41
C LEU A 261 -18.59 12.85 3.47
N PRO A 262 -17.60 12.96 2.57
CA PRO A 262 -16.81 14.18 2.45
C PRO A 262 -17.69 15.41 2.15
N SER A 263 -17.26 16.58 2.60
CA SER A 263 -17.94 17.84 2.29
C SER A 263 -18.06 18.03 0.78
N GLY A 264 -19.27 18.34 0.29
CA GLY A 264 -19.55 18.49 -1.14
C GLY A 264 -19.81 17.18 -1.88
N SER A 265 -19.79 16.03 -1.20
CA SER A 265 -20.20 14.74 -1.76
C SER A 265 -21.63 14.39 -1.34
N SER A 266 -22.32 13.63 -2.18
CA SER A 266 -23.62 13.04 -1.85
C SER A 266 -23.69 11.59 -2.32
N LEU A 267 -24.49 10.79 -1.64
CA LEU A 267 -24.71 9.38 -1.99
C LEU A 267 -25.85 9.28 -3.01
N ASN A 268 -25.62 8.60 -4.13
CA ASN A 268 -26.61 8.41 -5.20
C ASN A 268 -27.31 7.06 -5.11
N SER A 269 -26.52 5.98 -5.07
CA SER A 269 -27.05 4.62 -5.04
C SER A 269 -26.16 3.72 -4.18
N VAL A 270 -26.79 2.71 -3.58
CA VAL A 270 -26.13 1.62 -2.85
C VAL A 270 -26.75 0.32 -3.31
N TRP A 271 -25.95 -0.73 -3.50
CA TRP A 271 -26.42 -2.09 -3.77
C TRP A 271 -25.74 -3.08 -2.85
N SER A 272 -26.35 -4.26 -2.68
CA SER A 272 -25.94 -5.29 -1.70
C SER A 272 -25.97 -4.82 -0.23
N ALA A 273 -26.60 -3.69 0.06
CA ALA A 273 -26.88 -3.18 1.40
C ALA A 273 -28.12 -2.27 1.38
N SER A 274 -28.84 -2.20 2.49
CA SER A 274 -29.79 -1.11 2.74
C SER A 274 -29.04 0.08 3.35
N HIS A 275 -29.50 1.32 3.15
CA HIS A 275 -28.82 2.48 3.69
C HIS A 275 -29.79 3.57 4.18
N THR A 276 -29.32 4.37 5.15
CA THR A 276 -29.93 5.63 5.56
C THR A 276 -28.88 6.73 5.57
N VAL A 277 -29.30 7.96 5.26
CA VAL A 277 -28.45 9.15 5.30
C VAL A 277 -29.08 10.19 6.21
N SER A 278 -28.32 10.71 7.18
CA SER A 278 -28.71 11.81 8.06
C SER A 278 -27.61 12.87 8.05
N GLY A 279 -27.88 14.01 7.41
CA GLY A 279 -26.83 14.98 7.08
C GLY A 279 -25.78 14.35 6.17
N SER A 280 -24.51 14.35 6.61
CA SER A 280 -23.41 13.66 5.94
C SER A 280 -23.16 12.23 6.45
N SER A 281 -23.85 11.78 7.50
CA SER A 281 -23.64 10.44 8.06
C SER A 281 -24.44 9.40 7.30
N VAL A 282 -23.78 8.34 6.85
CA VAL A 282 -24.39 7.19 6.18
C VAL A 282 -24.30 5.98 7.08
N THR A 283 -25.41 5.25 7.18
CA THR A 283 -25.45 3.93 7.80
C THR A 283 -25.89 2.92 6.75
N ALA A 284 -25.05 1.93 6.45
CA ALA A 284 -25.39 0.79 5.60
C ALA A 284 -25.58 -0.48 6.44
N LYS A 285 -26.60 -1.28 6.14
CA LYS A 285 -26.87 -2.57 6.78
C LYS A 285 -26.92 -3.67 5.72
N ASN A 286 -26.49 -4.87 6.11
CA ASN A 286 -26.51 -6.05 5.27
C ASN A 286 -27.87 -6.28 4.57
N ALA A 287 -27.82 -6.89 3.40
CA ALA A 287 -28.97 -7.59 2.83
C ALA A 287 -29.11 -8.98 3.49
N ASP A 288 -30.26 -9.63 3.33
CA ASP A 288 -30.52 -10.92 3.97
C ASP A 288 -29.53 -12.02 3.53
N TRP A 289 -29.09 -11.96 2.27
CA TRP A 289 -28.23 -12.96 1.65
C TRP A 289 -26.74 -12.79 1.99
N ASN A 290 -26.29 -11.61 2.43
CA ASN A 290 -24.90 -11.35 2.84
C ASN A 290 -24.74 -10.99 4.32
N ARG A 291 -25.78 -11.21 5.13
CA ARG A 291 -25.73 -10.97 6.59
C ARG A 291 -24.72 -11.85 7.30
N ALA A 292 -24.58 -13.09 6.83
CA ALA A 292 -23.73 -14.09 7.44
C ALA A 292 -22.32 -13.98 6.87
N VAL A 293 -21.34 -13.69 7.72
CA VAL A 293 -19.92 -13.65 7.32
C VAL A 293 -19.17 -14.66 8.18
N PRO A 294 -18.67 -15.77 7.62
CA PRO A 294 -17.97 -16.79 8.40
C PRO A 294 -16.72 -16.21 9.05
N ALA A 295 -16.21 -16.87 10.10
CA ALA A 295 -14.94 -16.51 10.72
C ALA A 295 -13.82 -16.47 9.66
N GLY A 296 -13.04 -15.39 9.63
CA GLY A 296 -12.03 -15.12 8.60
C GLY A 296 -12.58 -14.74 7.22
N GLY A 297 -13.90 -14.68 7.05
CA GLY A 297 -14.57 -14.36 5.79
C GLY A 297 -14.79 -12.87 5.57
N SER A 298 -15.28 -12.54 4.37
CA SER A 298 -15.67 -11.18 4.01
C SER A 298 -16.86 -11.16 3.04
N THR A 299 -17.52 -10.01 2.94
CA THR A 299 -18.52 -9.70 1.91
C THR A 299 -18.34 -8.26 1.44
N THR A 300 -18.88 -7.91 0.27
CA THR A 300 -18.82 -6.54 -0.25
C THR A 300 -20.21 -5.95 -0.49
N PHE A 301 -20.28 -4.64 -0.46
CA PHE A 301 -21.37 -3.85 -1.02
C PHE A 301 -20.80 -2.65 -1.78
N GLY A 302 -21.57 -2.12 -2.73
CA GLY A 302 -21.10 -1.03 -3.58
C GLY A 302 -21.98 0.20 -3.49
N MET A 303 -21.43 1.32 -3.91
CA MET A 303 -22.12 2.59 -3.96
C MET A 303 -21.67 3.47 -5.12
N THR A 304 -22.55 4.38 -5.54
CA THR A 304 -22.15 5.56 -6.31
C THR A 304 -22.45 6.84 -5.55
N GLY A 305 -21.63 7.86 -5.74
CA GLY A 305 -21.82 9.18 -5.16
C GLY A 305 -21.45 10.30 -6.13
N ASN A 306 -21.94 11.50 -5.85
CA ASN A 306 -21.47 12.72 -6.51
C ASN A 306 -20.28 13.30 -5.75
N GLY A 307 -19.46 14.06 -6.45
CA GLY A 307 -18.25 14.69 -5.91
C GLY A 307 -17.01 13.80 -6.04
N ALA A 308 -15.93 14.20 -5.37
CA ALA A 308 -14.69 13.42 -5.33
C ALA A 308 -14.82 12.28 -4.31
N PRO A 309 -14.36 11.05 -4.63
CA PRO A 309 -14.34 9.98 -3.64
C PRO A 309 -13.34 10.33 -2.54
N GLY A 310 -13.81 10.41 -1.30
CA GLY A 310 -12.94 10.51 -0.13
C GLY A 310 -12.40 9.15 0.31
N SER A 311 -11.61 9.16 1.38
CA SER A 311 -11.19 7.96 2.12
C SER A 311 -11.91 7.94 3.48
N PRO A 312 -13.20 7.57 3.52
CA PRO A 312 -13.98 7.66 4.75
C PRO A 312 -13.49 6.63 5.78
N SER A 313 -13.33 7.05 7.03
CA SER A 313 -13.20 6.13 8.15
C SER A 313 -14.51 5.39 8.35
N LEU A 314 -14.48 4.06 8.17
CA LEU A 314 -15.63 3.18 8.34
C LEU A 314 -15.60 2.56 9.74
N THR A 315 -16.75 2.51 10.38
CA THR A 315 -16.97 1.68 11.56
C THR A 315 -17.87 0.51 11.18
N CYS A 316 -17.60 -0.68 11.69
CA CYS A 316 -18.50 -1.83 11.55
C CYS A 316 -18.91 -2.39 12.91
N THR A 317 -20.17 -2.74 13.05
CA THR A 317 -20.70 -3.47 14.22
C THR A 317 -21.51 -4.68 13.75
N SER A 318 -21.40 -5.79 14.49
CA SER A 318 -22.26 -6.96 14.35
C SER A 318 -23.21 -7.06 15.56
N PRO A 319 -24.47 -7.50 15.40
CA PRO A 319 -25.40 -7.74 16.51
C PRO A 319 -24.97 -8.87 17.44
#